data_AF-A0A2T3J7Z6-F1
#
_entry.id   AF-A0A2T3J7Z6-F1
#
_cell.length_a   1.000
_cell.length_b   1.000
_cell.length_c   1.000
_cell.angle_alpha   90.00
_cell.angle_beta   90.00
_cell.angle_gamma   90.00
#
_symmetry.space_group_name_H-M   'P 1'
#
loop_
_entity.id
_entity.type
_entity.pdbx_description
1 polymer ?
#
loop_
_entity_poly.entity_id
_entity_poly.type
_entity_poly.pdbx_seq_one_letter_code
_entity_poly.pdbx_strand_id
1 'polypeptide(L)'
;MPLIVIQTKILKLCQLIKLIPNDLVSLSHLDYQIPIEKHLDEYRELIDEIESQTQFFSNKRTHWSMNHARTHDDFLLHLSEIKTPSHQKERLYRARPRPRALL
;
A
#
# COMPACT_ATOMS: atom_id res chain seq x y z
N MET A 1 -20.18 -9.34 -10.71
CA MET A 1 -21.13 -8.61 -9.83
C MET A 1 -21.71 -9.49 -8.70
N PRO A 2 -22.39 -10.64 -8.93
CA PRO A 2 -23.06 -11.36 -7.84
C PRO A 2 -22.12 -12.08 -6.86
N LEU A 3 -20.99 -12.62 -7.35
CA LEU A 3 -20.03 -13.36 -6.53
C LEU A 3 -19.38 -12.51 -5.44
N ILE A 4 -19.03 -11.26 -5.74
CA ILE A 4 -18.39 -10.33 -4.79
C ILE A 4 -19.37 -9.94 -3.67
N VAL A 5 -20.65 -9.77 -4.01
CA VAL A 5 -21.71 -9.46 -3.02
C VAL A 5 -21.96 -10.65 -2.09
N ILE A 6 -21.92 -11.87 -2.63
CA ILE A 6 -22.07 -13.08 -1.81
C ILE A 6 -20.87 -13.26 -0.89
N GLN A 7 -19.65 -13.12 -1.41
CA GLN A 7 -18.41 -13.22 -0.63
C GLN A 7 -18.39 -12.22 0.54
N THR A 8 -18.76 -10.96 0.30
CA THR A 8 -18.80 -9.95 1.36
C THR A 8 -19.87 -10.23 2.42
N LYS A 9 -21.03 -10.78 2.02
CA LYS A 9 -22.08 -11.19 2.98
C LYS A 9 -21.64 -12.38 3.84
N ILE A 10 -20.98 -13.39 3.24
CA ILE A 10 -20.44 -14.55 3.96
C ILE A 10 -19.36 -14.10 4.94
N LEU A 11 -18.43 -13.25 4.48
CA LEU A 11 -17.36 -12.70 5.33
C LEU A 11 -17.94 -12.02 6.58
N LYS A 12 -18.90 -11.10 6.38
CA LYS A 12 -19.57 -10.41 7.49
C LYS A 12 -20.29 -11.36 8.43
N LEU A 13 -20.93 -12.41 7.91
CA LEU A 13 -21.59 -13.41 8.74
C LEU A 13 -20.59 -14.19 9.61
N CYS A 14 -19.47 -14.63 9.01
CA CYS A 14 -18.39 -15.33 9.72
C CYS A 14 -17.74 -14.46 10.81
N GLN A 15 -17.57 -13.16 10.54
CA GLN A 15 -17.11 -12.18 11.53
C GLN A 15 -18.10 -12.03 12.69
N LEU A 16 -19.40 -11.89 12.38
CA LEU A 16 -20.45 -11.73 13.37
C LEU A 16 -20.53 -12.91 14.35
N ILE A 17 -20.39 -14.14 13.85
CA ILE A 17 -20.36 -15.35 14.69
C ILE A 17 -18.99 -15.63 15.33
N LYS A 18 -18.03 -14.69 15.21
CA LYS A 18 -16.65 -14.78 15.71
C LYS A 18 -15.87 -16.01 15.21
N LEU A 19 -16.26 -16.55 14.05
CA LEU A 19 -15.55 -17.66 13.42
C LEU A 19 -14.22 -17.20 12.82
N ILE A 20 -14.16 -15.94 12.38
CA ILE A 20 -12.95 -15.29 11.87
C ILE A 20 -12.77 -13.91 12.52
N PRO A 21 -11.54 -13.35 12.49
CA PRO A 21 -11.25 -12.05 13.07
C PRO A 21 -12.05 -10.90 12.42
N ASN A 22 -12.48 -9.94 13.24
CA ASN A 22 -13.26 -8.77 12.79
C ASN A 22 -12.43 -7.76 11.99
N ASP A 23 -11.11 -7.82 12.11
CA ASP A 23 -10.13 -7.03 11.37
C ASP A 23 -9.79 -7.63 9.99
N LEU A 24 -10.40 -8.75 9.61
CA LEU A 24 -10.20 -9.34 8.29
C LEU A 24 -10.86 -8.45 7.21
N VAL A 25 -10.05 -7.86 6.34
CA VAL A 25 -10.51 -7.04 5.21
C VAL A 25 -10.40 -7.84 3.92
N SER A 26 -11.40 -7.72 3.04
CA SER A 26 -11.34 -8.32 1.70
C SER A 26 -10.32 -7.58 0.84
N LEU A 27 -9.46 -8.31 0.11
CA LEU A 27 -8.48 -7.73 -0.82
C LEU A 27 -9.13 -6.80 -1.86
N SER A 28 -10.39 -7.05 -2.23
CA SER A 28 -11.14 -6.16 -3.13
C SER A 28 -11.35 -4.74 -2.60
N HIS A 29 -11.21 -4.53 -1.28
CA HIS A 29 -11.27 -3.19 -0.69
C HIS A 29 -9.96 -2.40 -0.85
N LEU A 30 -8.85 -3.06 -1.18
CA LEU A 30 -7.57 -2.38 -1.43
C LEU A 30 -7.59 -1.54 -2.71
N ASP A 31 -8.53 -1.81 -3.62
CA ASP A 31 -8.70 -1.09 -4.89
C ASP A 31 -9.87 -0.10 -4.86
N TYR A 32 -10.32 0.30 -3.67
CA TYR A 32 -11.39 1.28 -3.57
C TYR A 32 -10.88 2.64 -4.07
N GLN A 33 -11.49 3.15 -5.15
CA GLN A 33 -11.18 4.40 -5.87
C GLN A 33 -9.86 4.41 -6.65
N ILE A 34 -8.75 3.96 -6.05
CA ILE A 34 -7.42 3.92 -6.70
C ILE A 34 -6.80 2.54 -6.44
N PRO A 35 -6.32 1.81 -7.47
CA PRO A 35 -5.60 0.55 -7.26
C PRO A 35 -4.39 0.76 -6.37
N ILE A 36 -4.11 -0.19 -5.47
CA ILE A 36 -2.99 -0.08 -4.52
C ILE A 36 -1.64 0.17 -5.20
N GLU A 37 -1.43 -0.39 -6.40
CA GLU A 37 -0.21 -0.19 -7.18
C GLU A 37 -0.07 1.25 -7.66
N LYS A 38 -1.19 1.88 -8.02
CA LYS A 38 -1.23 3.29 -8.43
C LYS A 38 -1.03 4.21 -7.22
N HIS A 39 -1.58 3.86 -6.06
CA HIS A 39 -1.35 4.62 -4.83
C HIS A 39 0.13 4.59 -4.43
N LEU A 40 0.79 3.42 -4.47
CA LEU A 40 2.22 3.32 -4.23
C LEU A 40 3.04 4.17 -5.20
N ASP A 41 2.66 4.20 -6.48
CA ASP A 41 3.33 4.99 -7.50
C ASP A 41 3.22 6.49 -7.25
N GLU A 42 1.98 6.99 -7.09
CA GLU A 42 1.72 8.41 -6.81
C GLU A 42 2.37 8.85 -5.50
N TYR A 43 2.40 7.98 -4.49
CA TYR A 43 3.08 8.26 -3.23
C TYR A 43 4.59 8.46 -3.42
N ARG A 44 5.25 7.60 -4.21
CA ARG A 44 6.69 7.71 -4.46
C ARG A 44 7.04 8.92 -5.31
N GLU A 45 6.23 9.21 -6.32
CA GLU A 45 6.35 10.44 -7.14
C GLU A 45 6.25 11.68 -6.26
N LEU A 46 5.29 11.73 -5.33
CA LEU A 46 5.15 12.83 -4.38
C LEU A 46 6.41 13.00 -3.51
N ILE A 47 6.98 11.91 -3.00
CA ILE A 47 8.20 11.98 -2.17
C ILE A 47 9.39 12.49 -2.98
N ASP A 48 9.58 11.98 -4.20
CA ASP A 48 10.65 12.43 -5.10
C ASP A 48 10.50 13.91 -5.45
N GLU A 49 9.27 14.40 -5.67
CA GLU A 49 9.01 15.81 -5.98
C GLU A 49 9.23 16.73 -4.77
N ILE A 50 8.81 16.31 -3.57
CA ILE A 50 9.11 17.04 -2.34
C ILE A 50 10.62 17.15 -2.17
N GLU A 51 11.35 16.04 -2.34
CA GLU A 51 12.80 16.04 -2.19
C GLU A 51 13.48 16.91 -3.25
N SER A 52 13.09 16.79 -4.52
CA SER A 52 13.68 17.53 -5.63
C SER A 52 13.54 19.05 -5.45
N GLN A 53 12.39 19.51 -4.94
CA GLN A 53 12.11 20.93 -4.76
C GLN A 53 12.67 21.51 -3.46
N THR A 54 12.70 20.72 -2.38
CA THR A 54 12.88 21.27 -1.02
C THR A 54 14.04 20.67 -0.24
N GLN A 55 14.59 19.52 -0.67
CA GLN A 55 15.58 18.74 0.09
C GLN A 55 15.11 18.41 1.52
N PHE A 56 13.79 18.28 1.71
CA PHE A 56 13.17 18.15 3.02
C PHE A 56 13.61 16.89 3.75
N PHE A 57 13.72 15.75 3.07
CA PHE A 57 14.08 14.48 3.70
C PHE A 57 15.60 14.34 3.90
N SER A 58 16.40 15.00 3.06
CA SER A 58 17.86 15.10 3.27
C SER A 58 18.25 15.93 4.50
N ASN A 59 17.33 16.72 5.06
CA ASN A 59 17.58 17.51 6.26
C ASN A 59 17.51 16.65 7.53
N LYS A 60 18.59 16.59 8.32
CA LYS A 60 18.65 15.83 9.58
C LYS A 60 17.55 16.18 10.60
N ARG A 61 16.91 17.34 10.48
CA ARG A 61 15.83 17.77 11.39
C ARG A 61 14.48 17.09 11.13
N THR A 62 14.31 16.39 10.01
CA THR A 62 13.02 15.79 9.59
C THR A 62 12.95 14.28 9.84
N HIS A 63 13.79 13.74 10.73
CA HIS A 63 13.87 12.29 11.02
C HIS A 63 12.51 11.63 11.27
N TRP A 64 11.61 12.27 12.03
CA TRP A 64 10.27 11.73 12.28
C TRP A 64 9.44 11.61 10.99
N SER A 65 9.45 12.66 10.17
CA SER A 65 8.76 12.69 8.88
C SER A 65 9.34 11.67 7.90
N MET A 66 10.67 11.51 7.88
CA MET A 66 11.35 10.50 7.07
C MET A 66 10.93 9.09 7.48
N ASN A 67 10.92 8.79 8.78
CA ASN A 67 10.52 7.47 9.27
C ASN A 67 9.04 7.18 9.02
N HIS A 68 8.18 8.19 9.17
CA HIS A 68 6.76 8.09 8.81
C HIS A 68 6.59 7.79 7.32
N ALA A 69 7.32 8.51 6.45
CA ALA A 69 7.26 8.29 5.02
C ALA A 69 7.75 6.89 4.60
N ARG A 70 8.83 6.42 5.21
CA ARG A 70 9.33 5.06 5.02
C ARG A 70 8.31 4.00 5.44
N THR A 71 7.68 4.20 6.60
CA THR A 71 6.66 3.26 7.12
C THR A 71 5.45 3.19 6.19
N HIS A 72 5.04 4.34 5.64
CA HIS A 72 3.94 4.39 4.67
C HIS A 72 4.31 3.70 3.35
N ASP A 73 5.53 3.91 2.83
CA ASP A 73 6.04 3.18 1.65
C ASP A 73 6.07 1.66 1.89
N ASP A 74 6.62 1.22 3.03
CA ASP A 74 6.69 -0.19 3.42
C ASP A 74 5.28 -0.81 3.48
N PHE A 75 4.31 -0.08 4.04
CA PHE A 75 2.93 -0.54 4.14
C PHE A 75 2.26 -0.67 2.77
N LEU A 76 2.37 0.35 1.91
CA LEU A 76 1.80 0.31 0.56
C LEU A 76 2.44 -0.77 -0.30
N LEU A 77 3.76 -0.97 -0.19
CA LEU A 77 4.48 -2.04 -0.86
C LEU A 77 3.98 -3.41 -0.38
N HIS A 78 3.83 -3.60 0.94
CA HIS A 78 3.32 -4.84 1.51
C HIS A 78 1.90 -5.17 1.00
N LEU A 79 1.00 -4.18 0.96
CA LEU A 79 -0.35 -4.37 0.42
C LEU A 79 -0.32 -4.72 -1.08
N SER A 80 0.55 -4.09 -1.85
CA SER A 80 0.75 -4.40 -3.28
C SER A 80 1.28 -5.83 -3.49
N GLU A 81 2.21 -6.29 -2.65
CA GLU A 81 2.76 -7.65 -2.68
C GLU A 81 1.73 -8.72 -2.30
N ILE A 82 0.82 -8.42 -1.37
CA ILE A 82 -0.27 -9.34 -1.01
C ILE A 82 -1.20 -9.54 -2.21
N LYS A 83 -1.49 -8.47 -2.94
CA LYS A 83 -2.39 -8.51 -4.10
C LYS A 83 -1.73 -9.13 -5.34
N THR A 84 -0.41 -8.98 -5.48
CA THR A 84 0.32 -9.40 -6.68
C THR A 84 0.72 -10.89 -6.60
N PRO A 85 0.35 -11.72 -7.59
CA PRO A 85 0.81 -13.11 -7.67
C PRO A 85 2.34 -13.20 -7.71
N SER A 86 2.92 -14.23 -7.09
CA SER A 86 4.37 -14.39 -6.90
C SER A 86 5.20 -14.20 -8.18
N HIS A 87 4.69 -14.63 -9.34
CA HIS A 87 5.35 -14.53 -10.64
C HIS A 87 5.38 -13.12 -11.25
N GLN A 88 4.62 -12.17 -10.70
CA GLN A 88 4.56 -10.78 -11.16
C GLN A 88 5.30 -9.82 -10.23
N LYS A 89 5.70 -10.28 -9.04
CA LYS A 89 6.38 -9.44 -8.03
C LYS A 89 7.68 -8.83 -8.55
N GLU A 90 8.51 -9.59 -9.27
CA GLU A 90 9.75 -9.07 -9.86
C GLU A 90 9.54 -7.91 -10.82
N ARG A 91 8.44 -7.92 -11.59
CA ARG A 91 8.10 -6.81 -12.51
C ARG A 91 7.69 -5.57 -11.72
N LEU A 92 6.98 -5.75 -10.62
CA LEU A 92 6.51 -4.67 -9.76
C LEU A 92 7.70 -3.93 -9.10
N TYR A 93 8.66 -4.67 -8.54
CA TYR A 93 9.88 -4.09 -7.94
C TYR A 93 10.75 -3.34 -8.94
N ARG A 94 10.86 -3.84 -10.18
CA ARG A 94 11.66 -3.18 -11.23
C ARG A 94 10.97 -1.94 -11.78
N ALA A 95 9.65 -1.97 -11.90
CA ALA A 95 8.89 -0.83 -12.43
C ALA A 95 8.87 0.35 -11.46
N ARG A 96 8.93 0.08 -10.15
CA ARG A 96 8.76 1.09 -9.11
C ARG A 96 9.89 0.97 -8.08
N PRO A 97 11.02 1.66 -8.26
CA PRO A 97 12.05 1.73 -7.22
C PRO A 97 11.58 2.59 -6.05
N ARG A 98 12.12 2.35 -4.86
CA ARG A 98 11.92 3.21 -3.69
C ARG A 98 12.66 4.54 -3.89
N PRO A 99 12.06 5.70 -3.53
CA PRO A 99 12.72 7.00 -3.54
C PRO A 99 14.05 6.98 -2.78
N ARG A 100 15.08 7.64 -3.32
CA ARG A 100 16.41 7.69 -2.69
C ARG A 100 16.37 8.31 -1.29
N ALA A 101 15.50 9.29 -1.10
CA ALA A 101 15.25 9.94 0.18
C ALA A 101 14.76 8.96 1.28
N LEU A 102 14.25 7.79 0.90
CA LEU A 102 13.71 6.79 1.83
C LEU A 102 14.60 5.55 1.96
N LEU A 103 15.73 5.48 1.24
CA LEU A 103 16.69 4.36 1.30
C LEU A 103 17.49 4.33 2.61
#